data_AF-A0A0K2RF83-F1
#
_entry.id   AF-A0A0K2RF83-F1
#
_cell.length_a   1.000
_cell.length_b   1.000
_cell.length_c   1.000
_cell.angle_alpha   90.00
_cell.angle_beta   90.00
_cell.angle_gamma   90.00
#
_symmetry.space_group_name_H-M   'P 1'
#
loop_
_entity.id
_entity.type
_entity.pdbx_description
1 polymer ?
#
loop_
_entity_poly.entity_id
_entity_poly.type
_entity_poly.pdbx_seq_one_letter_code
_entity_poly.pdbx_strand_id
1 'polypeptide(L)'
;MLDGELAEAIANAADEVAAGKYDGDFPIDVFQTGSGTSSNMNTNEVIAELATRALAAAGSDKVVHPNDHVNASQSSNDVFPTSVHVAATSP
;
A
#
# COMPACT_ATOMS: atom_id res chain seq x y z
N MET A 1 -13.96 -11.25 0.59
CA MET A 1 -12.71 -12.03 0.56
C MET A 1 -12.00 -11.68 -0.73
N LEU A 2 -10.72 -11.32 -0.66
CA LEU A 2 -9.93 -10.98 -1.85
C LEU A 2 -9.62 -12.24 -2.66
N ASP A 3 -9.53 -12.11 -3.98
CA ASP A 3 -9.04 -13.17 -4.85
C ASP A 3 -7.56 -13.49 -4.54
N GLY A 4 -7.18 -14.77 -4.59
CA GLY A 4 -5.84 -15.21 -4.15
C GLY A 4 -4.69 -14.63 -4.97
N GLU A 5 -4.90 -14.43 -6.27
CA GLU A 5 -3.91 -13.86 -7.18
C GLU A 5 -3.70 -12.36 -6.89
N LEU A 6 -4.80 -11.64 -6.64
CA LEU A 6 -4.74 -10.24 -6.19
C LEU A 6 -4.01 -10.12 -4.85
N ALA A 7 -4.30 -11.02 -3.92
CA ALA A 7 -3.71 -11.00 -2.58
C ALA A 7 -2.19 -11.22 -2.62
N GLU A 8 -1.73 -12.19 -3.43
CA GLU A 8 -0.31 -12.47 -3.61
C GLU A 8 0.42 -11.30 -4.28
N ALA A 9 -0.17 -10.70 -5.32
CA ALA A 9 0.40 -9.54 -6.00
C ALA A 9 0.53 -8.32 -5.06
N ILE A 10 -0.49 -8.06 -4.24
CA ILE A 10 -0.47 -6.99 -3.24
C ILE A 10 0.59 -7.24 -2.17
N ALA A 11 0.69 -8.47 -1.65
CA ALA A 11 1.68 -8.82 -0.63
C ALA A 11 3.11 -8.63 -1.14
N ASN A 12 3.41 -9.12 -2.35
CA ASN A 12 4.71 -8.94 -2.97
C ASN A 12 5.05 -7.45 -3.19
N ALA A 13 4.09 -6.65 -3.68
CA ALA A 13 4.28 -5.21 -3.85
C ALA A 13 4.54 -4.49 -2.51
N ALA A 14 3.83 -4.87 -1.45
CA ALA A 14 4.05 -4.32 -0.11
C ALA A 14 5.44 -4.68 0.44
N ASP A 15 5.92 -5.91 0.23
CA ASP A 15 7.27 -6.33 0.63
C ASP A 15 8.36 -5.52 -0.09
N GLU A 16 8.15 -5.18 -1.37
CA GLU A 16 9.09 -4.35 -2.12
C GLU A 16 9.15 -2.90 -1.63
N VAL A 17 7.98 -2.34 -1.29
CA VAL A 17 7.88 -1.02 -0.64
C VAL A 17 8.57 -1.06 0.73
N ALA A 18 8.32 -2.08 1.55
CA ALA A 18 8.92 -2.22 2.87
C ALA A 18 10.45 -2.43 2.83
N ALA A 19 10.97 -2.99 1.74
CA ALA A 19 12.40 -3.13 1.49
C ALA A 19 13.09 -1.82 1.02
N GLY A 20 12.35 -0.72 0.92
CA GLY A 20 12.86 0.60 0.54
C GLY A 20 13.13 0.77 -0.95
N LYS A 21 12.65 -0.15 -1.81
CA LYS A 21 12.89 -0.08 -3.27
C LYS A 21 12.20 1.10 -3.94
N TYR A 22 11.14 1.62 -3.32
CA TYR A 22 10.24 2.63 -3.87
C TYR A 22 10.12 3.88 -2.98
N ASP A 23 11.08 4.15 -2.09
CA ASP A 23 11.04 5.31 -1.18
C ASP A 23 10.83 6.65 -1.91
N GLY A 24 11.32 6.76 -3.15
CA GLY A 24 11.13 7.94 -4.00
C GLY A 24 9.69 8.19 -4.46
N ASP A 25 8.82 7.18 -4.38
CA ASP A 25 7.40 7.26 -4.76
C ASP A 25 6.50 7.75 -3.61
N PHE A 26 7.10 8.08 -2.46
CA PHE A 26 6.43 8.62 -1.27
C PHE A 26 6.84 10.07 -0.98
N PRO A 27 6.51 11.04 -1.85
CA PRO A 27 6.96 12.43 -1.71
C PRO A 27 6.18 13.22 -0.65
N ILE A 28 5.29 12.59 0.12
CA ILE A 28 4.42 13.31 1.06
C ILE A 28 5.24 13.75 2.28
N ASP A 29 5.35 15.07 2.45
CA ASP A 29 6.06 15.70 3.57
C ASP A 29 5.43 15.32 4.93
N VAL A 30 6.26 15.30 5.97
CA VAL A 30 5.87 15.05 7.37
C VAL A 30 4.83 16.08 7.85
N PHE A 31 4.77 17.27 7.23
CA PHE A 31 3.84 18.37 7.55
C PHE A 31 2.48 18.32 6.83
N GLN A 32 1.92 17.14 6.65
CA GLN A 32 0.57 16.96 6.08
C GLN A 32 -0.55 17.06 7.14
N THR A 33 -1.80 17.14 6.69
CA THR A 33 -2.98 17.29 7.57
C THR A 33 -3.03 16.18 8.62
N GLY A 34 -3.36 16.54 9.88
CA GLY A 34 -3.14 15.70 11.06
C GLY A 34 -3.89 14.36 11.14
N SER A 35 -4.63 13.95 10.10
CA SER A 35 -5.30 12.65 10.01
C SER A 35 -4.48 11.58 9.28
N GLY A 36 -3.38 11.94 8.58
CA GLY A 36 -2.54 10.95 7.86
C GLY A 36 -3.19 10.33 6.63
N THR A 37 -4.34 10.83 6.19
CA THR A 37 -5.12 10.31 5.06
C THR A 37 -4.32 10.34 3.75
N SER A 38 -3.52 11.38 3.52
CA SER A 38 -2.73 11.53 2.30
C SER A 38 -1.62 10.49 2.20
N SER A 39 -0.86 10.25 3.28
CA SER A 39 0.09 9.14 3.36
C SER A 39 -0.57 7.77 3.19
N ASN A 40 -1.76 7.56 3.77
CA ASN A 40 -2.50 6.30 3.61
C ASN A 40 -2.87 6.05 2.15
N MET A 41 -3.44 7.06 1.47
CA MET A 41 -3.81 6.94 0.06
C MET A 41 -2.60 6.80 -0.85
N ASN A 42 -1.52 7.54 -0.61
CA ASN A 42 -0.29 7.41 -1.40
C ASN A 42 0.29 5.99 -1.29
N THR A 43 0.28 5.39 -0.10
CA THR A 43 0.68 3.99 0.09
C THR A 43 -0.22 3.02 -0.67
N ASN A 44 -1.54 3.19 -0.56
CA ASN A 44 -2.50 2.35 -1.27
C ASN A 44 -2.33 2.45 -2.80
N GLU A 45 -2.09 3.64 -3.32
CA GLU A 45 -1.88 3.90 -4.75
C GLU A 45 -0.59 3.28 -5.27
N VAL A 46 0.53 3.44 -4.55
CA VAL A 46 1.81 2.83 -4.95
C VAL A 46 1.71 1.31 -4.96
N ILE A 47 1.16 0.70 -3.90
CA ILE A 47 1.00 -0.76 -3.84
C ILE A 47 0.07 -1.26 -4.93
N ALA A 48 -1.05 -0.58 -5.19
CA ALA A 48 -2.00 -0.97 -6.24
C ALA A 48 -1.38 -0.93 -7.64
N GLU A 49 -0.60 0.11 -7.93
CA GLU A 49 0.07 0.25 -9.22
C GLU A 49 1.14 -0.83 -9.42
N LEU A 50 1.97 -1.10 -8.40
CA LEU A 50 3.00 -2.14 -8.46
C LEU A 50 2.39 -3.53 -8.63
N ALA A 51 1.35 -3.86 -7.86
CA ALA A 51 0.68 -5.13 -7.95
C ALA A 51 -0.01 -5.32 -9.32
N THR A 52 -0.64 -4.28 -9.86
CA THR A 52 -1.25 -4.31 -11.20
C THR A 52 -0.19 -4.53 -12.29
N ARG A 53 0.96 -3.87 -12.21
CA ARG A 53 2.06 -4.07 -13.16
C ARG A 53 2.63 -5.49 -13.10
N ALA A 54 2.77 -6.05 -11.91
CA ALA A 54 3.24 -7.42 -11.73
C ALA A 54 2.27 -8.45 -12.34
N LEU A 55 0.96 -8.26 -12.11
CA LEU A 55 -0.10 -9.08 -12.71
C LEU A 55 -0.09 -9.01 -14.25
N ALA A 56 0.00 -7.80 -14.80
CA ALA A 56 0.10 -7.60 -16.24
C ALA A 56 1.35 -8.27 -16.84
N ALA A 57 2.51 -8.19 -16.16
CA ALA A 57 3.73 -8.86 -16.58
C ALA A 57 3.62 -10.40 -16.52
N ALA A 58 2.77 -10.93 -15.64
CA ALA A 58 2.44 -12.35 -15.55
C ALA A 58 1.35 -12.80 -16.54
N GLY A 59 0.82 -11.89 -17.38
CA GLY A 59 -0.22 -12.18 -18.37
C GLY A 59 -1.65 -12.20 -17.80
N SER A 60 -1.86 -11.60 -16.64
CA SER A 60 -3.18 -11.44 -16.02
C SER A 60 -3.80 -10.10 -16.42
N ASP A 61 -5.10 -10.11 -16.73
CA ASP A 61 -5.87 -8.88 -17.04
C ASP A 61 -6.46 -8.23 -15.77
N LYS A 62 -6.11 -8.74 -14.59
CA LYS A 62 -6.62 -8.24 -13.31
C LYS A 62 -5.97 -6.91 -12.93
N VAL A 63 -6.77 -6.03 -12.34
CA VAL A 63 -6.35 -4.71 -11.85
C VAL A 63 -6.58 -4.60 -10.35
N VAL A 64 -5.60 -4.03 -9.64
CA VAL A 64 -5.69 -3.76 -8.22
C VAL A 64 -6.20 -2.34 -8.00
N HIS A 65 -7.31 -2.19 -7.29
CA HIS A 65 -7.87 -0.88 -6.94
C HIS A 65 -7.39 -0.47 -5.54
N PRO A 66 -6.89 0.77 -5.35
CA PRO A 66 -6.27 1.19 -4.09
C PRO A 66 -7.24 1.14 -2.90
N ASN A 67 -8.51 1.51 -3.08
CA ASN A 67 -9.49 1.44 -1.99
C ASN A 67 -10.13 0.05 -1.85
N ASP A 68 -10.76 -0.44 -2.92
CA ASP A 68 -11.50 -1.71 -2.91
C ASP A 68 -10.65 -2.96 -2.70
N HIS A 69 -9.34 -2.92 -2.99
CA HIS A 69 -8.44 -4.07 -2.82
C HIS A 69 -7.34 -3.86 -1.77
N VAL A 70 -6.54 -2.78 -1.88
CA VAL A 70 -5.42 -2.56 -0.94
C VAL A 70 -5.93 -2.09 0.42
N ASN A 71 -6.85 -1.11 0.43
CA ASN A 71 -7.50 -0.62 1.63
C ASN A 71 -8.75 -1.44 2.02
N ALA A 72 -8.93 -2.64 1.44
CA ALA A 72 -10.11 -3.47 1.66
C ALA A 72 -10.21 -3.87 3.13
N SER A 73 -11.33 -3.55 3.78
CA SER A 73 -11.55 -3.75 5.22
C SER A 73 -10.67 -2.88 6.14
N GLN A 74 -10.04 -1.84 5.61
CA GLN A 74 -9.25 -0.86 6.37
C GLN A 74 -9.88 0.54 6.31
N SER A 75 -9.66 1.33 7.35
CA SER A 75 -9.99 2.75 7.43
C SER A 75 -8.71 3.51 7.74
N SER A 76 -8.53 4.70 7.14
CA SER A 76 -7.40 5.58 7.48
C SER A 76 -7.33 5.94 8.97
N ASN A 77 -8.44 5.83 9.71
CA ASN A 77 -8.47 6.03 11.16
C ASN A 77 -7.88 4.87 11.98
N ASP A 78 -7.67 3.69 11.36
CA ASP A 78 -7.13 2.49 12.01
C ASP A 78 -5.70 2.18 11.55
N VAL A 79 -5.39 2.42 10.27
CA VAL A 79 -4.09 2.10 9.65
C VAL A 79 -2.99 3.04 10.14
N PHE A 80 -3.24 4.36 10.15
CA PHE A 80 -2.24 5.36 10.50
C PHE A 80 -1.67 5.23 11.93
N PRO A 81 -2.49 5.09 13.00
CA PRO A 81 -1.94 4.89 14.35
C PRO A 81 -1.22 3.55 14.52
N THR A 82 -1.59 2.51 13.77
CA THR A 82 -0.93 1.19 13.80
C THR A 82 0.46 1.25 13.20
N SER A 83 0.61 1.88 12.03
CA SER A 83 1.91 2.02 11.34
C SER A 83 2.91 2.83 12.16
N VAL A 84 2.45 3.89 12.86
CA VAL A 84 3.30 4.66 13.78
C VAL A 84 3.79 3.80 14.95
N HIS A 85 2.95 2.91 15.49
CA HIS A 85 3.34 2.02 16.58
C HIS A 85 4.42 1.01 16.15
N VAL A 86 4.31 0.45 14.93
CA VAL A 86 5.31 -0.48 14.38
C VAL A 86 6.64 0.23 14.12
N ALA A 87 6.60 1.43 13.54
CA ALA A 87 7.81 2.23 13.29
C ALA A 87 8.51 2.66 14.59
N ALA A 88 7.75 2.94 15.66
CA ALA A 88 8.31 3.31 16.97
C ALA A 88 8.85 2.12 17.77
N THR A 89 8.52 0.87 17.40
CA THR A 89 8.92 -0.34 18.11
C THR A 89 9.90 -1.23 17.33
N SER A 90 10.17 -0.89 16.06
CA SER A 90 11.19 -1.56 15.24
C SER A 90 12.53 -0.82 15.40
N PRO A 91 13.61 -1.49 15.84
CA PRO A 91 14.91 -0.88 16.13
C PRO A 91 15.69 -0.44 14.88
#